data_AF-A0A7J9JE34-F1
#
_entry.id   AF-A0A7J9JE34-F1
#
_cell.length_a   1.000
_cell.length_b   1.000
_cell.length_c   1.000
_cell.angle_alpha   90.00
_cell.angle_beta   90.00
_cell.angle_gamma   90.00
#
_symmetry.space_group_name_H-M   'P 1'
#
loop_
_entity.id
_entity.type
_entity.pdbx_description
1 polymer ?
#
loop_
_entity_poly.entity_id
_entity_poly.type
_entity_poly.pdbx_seq_one_letter_code
_entity_poly.pdbx_strand_id
1 'polypeptide(L)'
;VFGAEYVSLHVRKSNRAAFNLYTQTLGYKIHDVEAKYYADGEDAYDMRKQLKEKTNHHHGHHHHHHHHHHHGGGCCSGDARSGEAAHTRGDSKSESKASTKSDSKTG
;
A
#
# COMPACT_ATOMS: atom_id res chain seq x y z
N VAL A 1 -24.09 13.17 8.91
CA VAL A 1 -22.97 12.25 8.57
C VAL A 1 -21.75 12.67 9.39
N PHE A 2 -21.03 11.74 10.01
CA PHE A 2 -19.84 12.03 10.82
C PHE A 2 -18.59 12.00 9.92
N GLY A 3 -17.88 13.11 9.81
CA GLY A 3 -16.71 13.26 8.92
C GLY A 3 -15.43 12.61 9.46
N ALA A 4 -15.50 11.32 9.83
CA ALA A 4 -14.38 10.59 10.42
C ALA A 4 -13.18 10.48 9.47
N GLU A 5 -11.98 10.65 10.00
CA GLU A 5 -10.75 10.65 9.20
C GLU A 5 -10.15 9.25 9.07
N TYR A 6 -10.26 8.46 10.12
CA TYR A 6 -9.75 7.10 10.21
C TYR A 6 -10.62 6.25 11.14
N VAL A 7 -10.46 4.94 11.02
CA VAL A 7 -10.96 3.95 11.98
C VAL A 7 -9.78 3.38 12.75
N SER A 8 -9.95 3.19 14.06
CA SER A 8 -8.95 2.59 14.94
C SER A 8 -9.50 1.32 15.60
N LEU A 9 -8.61 0.41 15.99
CA LEU A 9 -8.92 -0.81 16.74
C LEU A 9 -7.67 -1.31 17.47
N HIS A 10 -7.87 -2.17 18.48
CA HIS A 10 -6.80 -2.81 19.24
C HIS A 10 -6.73 -4.31 18.95
N VAL A 11 -5.51 -4.83 18.72
CA VAL A 11 -5.28 -6.27 18.50
C VAL A 11 -4.29 -6.81 19.54
N ARG A 12 -4.62 -7.94 20.18
CA ARG A 12 -3.69 -8.69 21.04
C ARG A 12 -2.39 -9.02 20.31
N LYS A 13 -1.23 -8.80 20.93
CA LYS A 13 0.07 -9.16 20.33
C LYS A 13 0.18 -10.64 19.99
N SER A 14 -0.40 -11.51 20.81
CA SER A 14 -0.40 -12.96 20.62
C SER A 14 -1.31 -13.42 19.47
N ASN A 15 -2.31 -12.63 19.08
CA ASN A 15 -3.28 -13.02 18.05
C ASN A 15 -2.75 -12.76 16.63
N ARG A 16 -1.90 -13.68 16.17
CA ARG A 16 -1.27 -13.63 14.84
C ARG A 16 -2.27 -13.65 13.68
N ALA A 17 -3.39 -14.36 13.84
CA ALA A 17 -4.41 -14.45 12.80
C ALA A 17 -5.10 -13.10 12.57
N ALA A 18 -5.56 -12.46 13.65
CA ALA A 18 -6.16 -11.13 13.58
C ALA A 18 -5.15 -10.09 13.09
N PHE A 19 -3.89 -10.17 13.55
CA PHE A 19 -2.83 -9.29 13.08
C PHE A 19 -2.69 -9.33 11.54
N ASN A 20 -2.61 -10.53 10.95
CA ASN A 20 -2.51 -10.69 9.50
C ASN A 20 -3.77 -10.21 8.78
N LEU A 21 -4.96 -10.52 9.29
CA LEU A 21 -6.22 -10.05 8.70
C LEU A 21 -6.26 -8.51 8.62
N TYR A 22 -5.97 -7.83 9.72
CA TYR A 22 -6.07 -6.37 9.75
C TYR A 22 -4.96 -5.70 8.94
N THR A 23 -3.73 -6.21 8.98
CA THR A 23 -2.59 -5.60 8.28
C THR A 23 -2.54 -5.95 6.79
N GLN A 24 -2.62 -7.23 6.44
CA GLN A 24 -2.38 -7.71 5.08
C GLN A 24 -3.65 -7.65 4.23
N THR A 25 -4.82 -7.97 4.80
CA THR A 25 -6.07 -8.03 4.03
C THR A 25 -6.82 -6.71 4.06
N LEU A 26 -6.96 -6.10 5.25
CA LEU A 26 -7.80 -4.91 5.42
C LEU A 26 -7.03 -3.58 5.31
N GLY A 27 -5.69 -3.63 5.34
CA GLY A 27 -4.82 -2.47 5.12
C GLY A 27 -4.70 -1.52 6.32
N TYR A 28 -4.94 -2.01 7.53
CA TYR A 28 -4.63 -1.27 8.76
C TYR A 28 -3.12 -1.21 8.98
N LYS A 29 -2.66 -0.12 9.60
CA LYS A 29 -1.26 0.08 9.98
C LYS A 29 -1.14 0.20 11.49
N ILE A 30 -0.07 -0.35 12.05
CA ILE A 30 0.26 -0.15 13.47
C ILE A 30 0.57 1.32 13.67
N HIS A 31 -0.16 1.95 14.57
CA HIS A 31 0.06 3.32 15.02
C HIS A 31 0.94 3.34 16.27
N ASP A 32 0.63 2.48 17.25
CA ASP A 32 1.42 2.35 18.48
C ASP A 32 1.25 0.95 19.12
N VAL A 33 2.02 0.70 20.18
CA VAL A 33 1.91 -0.49 21.03
C VAL A 33 1.56 -0.05 22.45
N GLU A 34 0.39 -0.46 22.92
CA GLU A 34 -0.10 -0.14 24.26
C GLU A 34 0.28 -1.27 25.22
N ALA A 35 1.12 -0.94 26.20
CA ALA A 35 1.59 -1.90 27.20
C ALA A 35 0.48 -2.28 28.18
N LYS A 36 0.33 -3.58 28.46
CA LYS A 36 -0.67 -4.11 29.42
C LYS A 36 -2.10 -3.62 29.16
N TYR A 37 -2.49 -3.49 27.90
CA TYR A 37 -3.82 -3.01 27.51
C TYR A 37 -4.94 -3.96 27.96
N TYR A 38 -4.70 -5.27 27.90
CA TYR A 38 -5.67 -6.26 28.33
C TYR A 38 -5.55 -6.56 29.83
N ALA A 39 -6.63 -7.04 30.44
CA ALA A 39 -6.71 -7.29 31.89
C ALA A 39 -5.71 -8.35 32.41
N ASP A 40 -5.24 -9.23 31.53
CA ASP A 40 -4.19 -10.22 31.80
C ASP A 40 -2.76 -9.63 31.69
N GLY A 41 -2.66 -8.34 31.40
CA GLY A 41 -1.39 -7.64 31.19
C GLY A 41 -0.81 -7.84 29.79
N GLU A 42 -1.54 -8.44 28.85
CA GLU A 42 -1.08 -8.53 27.47
C GLU A 42 -1.09 -7.15 26.78
N ASP A 43 -0.03 -6.86 26.03
CA ASP A 43 0.06 -5.67 25.20
C ASP A 43 -0.90 -5.73 23.98
N ALA A 44 -1.28 -4.57 23.48
CA ALA A 44 -2.06 -4.42 22.26
C ALA A 44 -1.32 -3.62 21.19
N TYR A 45 -1.62 -3.91 19.93
CA TYR A 45 -1.35 -3.01 18.81
C TYR A 45 -2.53 -2.05 18.65
N ASP A 46 -2.33 -0.73 18.73
CA ASP A 46 -3.26 0.28 18.21
C ASP A 46 -3.07 0.31 16.69
N MET A 47 -4.11 -0.03 15.94
CA MET A 47 -4.09 -0.10 14.48
C MET A 47 -5.09 0.88 13.89
N ARG A 48 -4.66 1.58 12.82
CA ARG A 48 -5.49 2.58 12.15
C ARG A 48 -5.58 2.39 10.64
N LYS A 49 -6.76 2.66 10.07
CA LYS A 49 -7.00 2.75 8.63
C LYS A 49 -7.63 4.10 8.30
N GLN A 50 -6.99 4.84 7.41
CA GLN A 50 -7.50 6.12 6.91
C GLN A 50 -8.75 5.87 6.06
N LEU A 51 -9.82 6.65 6.28
CA LEU A 51 -11.07 6.58 5.53
C LEU A 51 -11.08 7.51 4.31
N LYS A 52 -10.32 8.61 4.39
CA LYS A 52 -10.13 9.53 3.27
C LYS A 52 -9.04 8.96 2.37
N GLU A 53 -9.38 8.61 1.13
CA GLU A 53 -8.37 8.29 0.13
C GLU A 53 -7.52 9.53 -0.13
N LYS A 54 -6.20 9.39 -0.06
CA LYS A 54 -5.30 10.38 -0.66
C LYS A 54 -5.41 10.16 -2.17
N THR A 55 -6.22 10.98 -2.82
CA THR A 55 -6.34 11.01 -4.29
C THR A 55 -5.01 11.45 -4.90
N ASN A 56 -4.05 10.53 -5.01
CA ASN A 56 -2.93 10.68 -5.94
C ASN A 56 -3.45 10.31 -7.34
N HIS A 57 -4.36 11.13 -7.85
CA HIS A 57 -4.76 11.07 -9.25
C HIS A 57 -3.59 11.57 -10.11
N HIS A 58 -2.72 10.66 -10.54
CA HIS A 58 -1.94 10.90 -11.74
C HIS A 58 -2.90 10.84 -12.94
N HIS A 59 -3.48 11.99 -13.27
CA HIS A 59 -4.14 12.24 -14.54
C HIS A 59 -3.08 12.19 -15.65
N GLY A 60 -2.88 11.00 -16.22
CA GLY A 60 -2.27 10.85 -17.55
C GLY A 60 -3.30 11.19 -18.63
N HIS A 61 -3.75 12.44 -18.69
CA HIS A 61 -4.48 12.98 -19.84
C HIS A 61 -3.46 13.29 -20.94
N HIS A 62 -3.38 12.47 -21.99
CA HIS A 62 -2.68 12.84 -23.22
C HIS A 62 -3.56 12.57 -24.46
N HIS A 63 -4.13 13.67 -24.93
CA HIS A 63 -4.43 14.10 -26.31
C HIS A 63 -5.25 13.24 -27.28
N HIS A 64 -6.39 13.83 -27.66
CA HIS A 64 -7.06 13.71 -28.96
C HIS A 64 -6.09 13.52 -30.13
N HIS A 65 -6.33 12.48 -30.92
CA HIS A 65 -6.06 12.51 -32.36
C HIS A 65 -7.32 12.13 -33.13
N HIS A 66 -7.84 13.11 -33.87
CA HIS A 66 -8.75 12.93 -34.99
C HIS A 66 -8.16 11.90 -35.96
N HIS A 67 -8.89 10.84 -36.32
CA HIS A 67 -8.65 10.16 -37.59
C HIS A 67 -9.93 9.60 -38.21
N HIS A 68 -10.03 9.86 -39.52
CA HIS A 68 -11.13 9.65 -40.45
C HIS A 68 -11.61 8.19 -40.62
N HIS A 69 -12.92 8.05 -40.84
CA HIS A 69 -13.60 7.29 -41.92
C HIS A 69 -12.87 6.09 -42.57
N HIS A 70 -13.46 4.88 -42.52
CA HIS A 70 -13.96 4.06 -43.66
C HIS A 70 -14.27 2.58 -43.28
N HIS A 71 -14.98 1.91 -44.19
CA HIS A 71 -15.89 0.76 -44.09
C HIS A 71 -15.29 -0.64 -43.84
N GLY A 72 -16.18 -1.58 -43.49
CA GLY A 72 -16.25 -2.90 -44.15
C GLY A 72 -15.73 -4.07 -43.32
N GLY A 73 -16.58 -5.08 -43.13
CA GLY A 73 -16.32 -6.26 -42.31
C GLY A 73 -15.15 -7.15 -42.78
N GLY A 74 -14.72 -8.04 -41.88
CA GLY A 74 -13.72 -9.06 -42.18
C GLY A 74 -13.44 -9.91 -40.95
N CYS A 75 -13.88 -11.15 -41.01
CA CYS A 75 -13.65 -12.23 -40.06
C CYS A 75 -12.19 -12.74 -40.06
N CYS A 76 -11.89 -13.52 -39.01
CA CYS A 76 -10.97 -14.66 -38.92
C CYS A 76 -9.43 -14.47 -39.05
N SER A 77 -8.78 -14.83 -37.93
CA SER A 77 -7.62 -15.73 -37.79
C SER A 77 -6.25 -15.37 -38.37
N GLY A 78 -5.26 -15.36 -37.47
CA GLY A 78 -3.84 -15.42 -37.80
C GLY A 78 -3.01 -15.83 -36.57
N ASP A 79 -2.94 -17.13 -36.30
CA ASP A 79 -1.90 -17.74 -35.45
C ASP A 79 -0.55 -17.67 -36.19
N ALA A 80 0.49 -17.15 -35.54
CA ALA A 80 1.89 -17.45 -35.90
C ALA A 80 2.83 -17.16 -34.73
N ARG A 81 3.69 -18.14 -34.45
CA ARG A 81 4.59 -18.29 -33.30
C ARG A 81 5.98 -17.73 -33.62
N SER A 82 6.65 -17.15 -32.63
CA SER A 82 8.12 -17.14 -32.40
C SER A 82 8.35 -16.38 -31.09
N GLY A 83 9.19 -16.77 -30.12
CA GLY A 83 10.43 -17.52 -30.17
C GLY A 83 11.50 -16.65 -29.50
N GLU A 84 11.82 -16.99 -28.23
CA GLU A 84 13.08 -16.72 -27.50
C GLU A 84 13.62 -15.28 -27.33
N ALA A 85 13.84 -14.85 -26.07
CA ALA A 85 15.17 -14.49 -25.55
C ALA A 85 15.07 -13.70 -24.23
N ALA A 86 15.90 -14.13 -23.28
CA ALA A 86 16.05 -13.59 -21.95
C ALA A 86 16.45 -12.11 -21.91
N HIS A 87 16.06 -11.43 -20.82
CA HIS A 87 16.91 -10.40 -20.22
C HIS A 87 16.71 -10.33 -18.71
N THR A 88 17.77 -10.67 -17.99
CA THR A 88 18.05 -10.34 -16.60
C THR A 88 18.25 -8.83 -16.44
N ARG A 89 17.95 -8.29 -15.24
CA ARG A 89 18.42 -7.03 -14.60
C ARG A 89 17.36 -6.67 -13.55
N GLY A 90 17.64 -6.32 -12.31
CA GLY A 90 18.88 -6.03 -11.61
C GLY A 90 18.48 -5.52 -10.22
N ASP A 91 19.27 -5.88 -9.23
CA ASP A 91 19.14 -5.48 -7.83
C ASP A 91 19.23 -3.96 -7.67
N SER A 92 18.46 -3.37 -6.77
CA SER A 92 18.66 -1.99 -6.32
C SER A 92 18.28 -1.85 -4.85
N LYS A 93 19.21 -2.33 -4.02
CA LYS A 93 19.49 -1.84 -2.67
C LYS A 93 19.53 -0.30 -2.65
N SER A 94 18.58 0.35 -1.97
CA SER A 94 18.72 1.73 -1.53
C SER A 94 19.01 1.76 -0.03
N GLU A 95 20.30 1.93 0.27
CA GLU A 95 20.76 2.41 1.57
C GLU A 95 20.39 3.89 1.70
N SER A 96 19.95 4.30 2.89
CA SER A 96 19.99 5.70 3.31
C SER A 96 20.45 5.76 4.76
N LYS A 97 21.74 6.10 4.92
CA LYS A 97 22.30 6.79 6.08
C LYS A 97 21.62 8.19 6.15
N ALA A 98 21.60 8.98 7.23
CA ALA A 98 22.46 9.13 8.38
C ALA A 98 21.79 10.11 9.39
N SER A 99 22.38 10.20 10.59
CA SER A 99 22.64 11.44 11.36
C SER A 99 21.48 12.03 12.19
N THR A 100 21.47 11.88 13.52
CA THR A 100 22.22 12.61 14.59
C THR A 100 21.82 14.08 14.82
N LYS A 101 21.19 14.37 15.97
CA LYS A 101 21.53 15.42 16.96
C LYS A 101 20.54 15.31 18.14
N SER A 102 20.99 14.99 19.36
CA SER A 102 21.55 15.91 20.38
C SER A 102 20.52 16.88 20.96
N ASP A 103 20.29 16.79 22.27
CA ASP A 103 20.27 17.86 23.30
C ASP A 103 19.42 17.38 24.49
N SER A 104 20.03 16.95 25.59
CA SER A 104 20.51 17.75 26.74
C SER A 104 19.37 18.36 27.56
N LYS A 105 19.24 17.98 28.85
CA LYS A 105 19.37 18.90 30.01
C LYS A 105 19.02 18.23 31.33
N THR A 106 19.95 18.38 32.24
CA THR A 106 20.01 18.02 33.66
C THR A 106 18.90 18.68 34.48
N GLY A 107 18.45 17.97 35.52
CA GLY A 107 17.71 18.48 36.66
C GLY A 107 18.00 17.61 37.87
#